data_AF-A0A521U4D7-F1
#
_entry.id   AF-A0A521U4D7-F1
#
_cell.length_a   1.000
_cell.length_b   1.000
_cell.length_c   1.000
_cell.angle_alpha   90.00
_cell.angle_beta   90.00
_cell.angle_gamma   90.00
#
_symmetry.space_group_name_H-M   'P 1'
#
loop_
_entity.id
_entity.type
_entity.pdbx_description
1 polymer ?
#
loop_
_entity_poly.entity_id
_entity_poly.type
_entity_poly.pdbx_seq_one_letter_code
_entity_poly.pdbx_strand_id
1 'polypeptide(L)'
;MTAQTTDRKVDGLGHDPIARRFRLPVAAATLLYSGALVMGDATGYAANAVEGAGNGDLVVHGIACKRVDNSAGTAGALSVDVERTLADFTNGTGTNAITIADVGRMAYAIDNQTLSRHNGGNTRPCVGRIHSITDAGRIMVEVGSHAAGAPAGSSSDRDVVLAAGADLSAAQFHFVKLDGSGDVVLCSAEGEEPLGVLQNAPAAAAPAIVRYEGVTQLVGSAALAVGARVATTNAGRAKAAVTGRTDTSDAGAANDALLGSHAAAILLGAISGNGVAAKALLRFSGSVPQTAS
;
A
#
# COMPACT_ATOMS: atom_id res chain seq x y z
N MET A 1 2.81 -23.32 -29.91
CA MET A 1 2.74 -24.01 -28.61
C MET A 1 2.02 -25.31 -28.83
N THR A 2 2.70 -26.44 -28.69
CA THR A 2 2.10 -27.78 -28.88
C THR A 2 1.63 -28.27 -27.52
N ALA A 3 0.36 -28.65 -27.41
CA ALA A 3 -0.20 -29.19 -26.17
C ALA A 3 0.51 -30.50 -25.79
N GLN A 4 0.49 -30.81 -24.50
CA GLN A 4 1.08 -32.03 -23.95
C GLN A 4 0.39 -33.26 -24.57
N THR A 5 1.17 -34.13 -25.24
CA THR A 5 0.69 -35.34 -25.93
C THR A 5 0.99 -36.63 -25.19
N THR A 6 1.64 -36.54 -24.02
CA THR A 6 1.99 -37.68 -23.17
C THR A 6 1.77 -37.36 -21.70
N ASP A 7 1.46 -38.38 -20.91
CA ASP A 7 1.33 -38.24 -19.46
C ASP A 7 2.65 -37.79 -18.85
N ARG A 8 2.62 -36.67 -18.12
CA ARG A 8 3.75 -36.14 -17.39
C ARG A 8 3.45 -36.27 -15.91
N LYS A 9 4.24 -37.07 -15.20
CA LYS A 9 4.25 -37.03 -13.75
C LYS A 9 4.73 -35.65 -13.29
N VAL A 10 3.92 -34.96 -12.50
CA VAL A 10 4.31 -33.70 -11.84
C VAL A 10 4.78 -34.06 -10.44
N ASP A 11 6.09 -34.05 -10.23
CA ASP A 11 6.67 -34.27 -8.90
C ASP A 11 6.51 -33.00 -8.05
N GLY A 12 5.79 -33.12 -6.93
CA GLY A 12 5.66 -32.04 -5.94
C GLY A 12 6.87 -31.95 -5.02
N LEU A 13 7.15 -30.76 -4.49
CA LEU A 13 8.24 -30.49 -3.54
C LEU A 13 7.95 -30.93 -2.09
N GLY A 14 6.84 -31.64 -1.83
CA GLY A 14 6.45 -32.10 -0.50
C GLY A 14 4.96 -32.44 -0.39
N HIS A 15 4.51 -32.79 0.82
CA HIS A 15 3.10 -33.01 1.16
C HIS A 15 2.36 -31.73 1.55
N ASP A 16 3.10 -30.70 1.99
CA ASP A 16 2.51 -29.42 2.38
C ASP A 16 1.98 -28.66 1.16
N PRO A 17 0.82 -28.00 1.27
CA PRO A 17 0.20 -27.26 0.15
C PRO A 17 1.03 -26.05 -0.30
N ILE A 18 2.01 -25.63 0.51
CA ILE A 18 2.98 -24.58 0.20
C ILE A 18 4.37 -25.22 0.27
N ALA A 19 5.25 -24.92 -0.69
CA ALA A 19 6.65 -25.31 -0.62
C ALA A 19 7.32 -24.60 0.57
N ARG A 20 7.27 -25.24 1.74
CA ARG A 20 7.85 -24.74 2.99
C ARG A 20 9.34 -24.51 2.84
N ARG A 21 10.05 -25.42 2.17
CA ARG A 21 11.48 -25.30 1.91
C ARG A 21 11.81 -25.60 0.46
N PHE A 22 12.61 -24.74 -0.15
CA PHE A 22 13.05 -24.89 -1.53
C PHE A 22 14.44 -24.27 -1.72
N ARG A 23 15.09 -24.60 -2.82
CA ARG A 23 16.47 -24.17 -3.09
C ARG A 23 16.50 -23.06 -4.14
N LEU A 24 17.30 -22.04 -3.89
CA LEU A 24 17.55 -20.95 -4.83
C LEU A 24 19.06 -20.81 -5.12
N PRO A 25 19.44 -20.54 -6.38
CA PRO A 25 20.82 -20.19 -6.70
C PRO A 25 21.15 -18.81 -6.12
N VAL A 26 22.34 -18.66 -5.51
CA VAL A 26 22.76 -17.42 -4.84
C VAL A 26 23.37 -16.44 -5.85
N ALA A 27 23.09 -15.15 -5.69
CA ALA A 27 23.64 -14.09 -6.53
C ALA A 27 25.17 -14.05 -6.45
N ALA A 28 25.81 -13.44 -7.46
CA ALA A 28 27.26 -13.22 -7.44
C ALA A 28 27.66 -12.36 -6.23
N ALA A 29 28.89 -12.52 -5.74
CA ALA A 29 29.45 -11.70 -4.68
C ALA A 29 28.56 -11.54 -3.43
N THR A 30 27.79 -12.56 -3.08
CA THR A 30 26.75 -12.49 -2.03
C THR A 30 27.03 -13.45 -0.88
N LEU A 31 26.95 -12.94 0.36
CA LEU A 31 26.95 -13.73 1.58
C LEU A 31 25.56 -13.70 2.22
N LEU A 32 24.98 -14.88 2.44
CA LEU A 32 23.73 -15.07 3.17
C LEU A 32 24.03 -15.72 4.51
N TYR A 33 23.61 -15.10 5.61
CA TYR A 33 23.70 -15.70 6.95
C TYR A 33 22.50 -16.60 7.21
N SER A 34 22.65 -17.58 8.11
CA SER A 34 21.50 -18.34 8.60
C SER A 34 20.53 -17.40 9.31
N GLY A 35 19.23 -17.55 9.06
CA GLY A 35 18.20 -16.67 9.62
C GLY A 35 17.99 -15.35 8.87
N ALA A 36 18.82 -15.04 7.87
CA ALA A 36 18.65 -13.82 7.07
C ALA A 36 17.45 -13.92 6.13
N LEU A 37 16.72 -12.82 5.97
CA LEU A 37 15.71 -12.67 4.92
C LEU A 37 16.37 -12.69 3.54
N VAL A 38 15.81 -13.50 2.65
CA VAL A 38 16.28 -13.70 1.28
C VAL A 38 15.25 -13.16 0.30
N MET A 39 15.68 -12.23 -0.54
CA MET A 39 14.92 -11.74 -1.69
C MET A 39 15.54 -12.25 -3.00
N GLY A 40 14.77 -12.23 -4.08
CA GLY A 40 15.34 -12.34 -5.42
C GLY A 40 15.96 -11.00 -5.85
N ASP A 41 17.15 -11.03 -6.44
CA ASP A 41 17.66 -9.87 -7.18
C ASP A 41 16.89 -9.65 -8.50
N ALA A 42 17.22 -8.58 -9.23
CA ALA A 42 16.56 -8.27 -10.51
C ALA A 42 16.73 -9.37 -11.58
N THR A 43 17.67 -10.30 -11.39
CA THR A 43 17.92 -11.44 -12.27
C THR A 43 17.38 -12.76 -11.72
N GLY A 44 16.72 -12.74 -10.55
CA GLY A 44 16.08 -13.89 -9.93
C GLY A 44 17.00 -14.76 -9.06
N TYR A 45 18.21 -14.32 -8.73
CA TYR A 45 19.09 -15.04 -7.79
C TYR A 45 18.86 -14.60 -6.35
N ALA A 46 19.12 -15.49 -5.39
CA ALA A 46 18.97 -15.20 -3.97
C ALA A 46 19.99 -14.15 -3.49
N ALA A 47 19.48 -13.05 -2.95
CA ALA A 47 20.21 -11.93 -2.36
C ALA A 47 19.64 -11.57 -0.98
N ASN A 48 20.37 -10.75 -0.21
CA ASN A 48 19.87 -10.25 1.07
C ASN A 48 18.68 -9.31 0.83
N ALA A 49 17.59 -9.49 1.58
CA ALA A 49 16.51 -8.51 1.61
C ALA A 49 17.05 -7.18 2.16
N VAL A 50 16.89 -6.09 1.42
CA VAL A 50 17.41 -4.78 1.84
C VAL A 50 16.64 -3.66 1.15
N GLU A 51 16.58 -2.51 1.82
CA GLU A 51 16.11 -1.27 1.22
C GLU A 51 17.02 -0.83 0.05
N GLY A 52 16.40 -0.45 -1.07
CA GLY A 52 17.09 0.04 -2.24
C GLY A 52 16.14 0.43 -3.36
N ALA A 53 16.59 1.31 -4.26
CA ALA A 53 15.78 1.71 -5.41
C ALA A 53 15.40 0.48 -6.26
N GLY A 54 14.11 0.30 -6.51
CA GLY A 54 13.57 -0.85 -7.25
C GLY A 54 13.42 -2.14 -6.44
N ASN A 55 13.89 -2.18 -5.18
CA ASN A 55 13.76 -3.39 -4.35
C ASN A 55 12.33 -3.59 -3.83
N GLY A 56 11.48 -2.55 -3.77
CA GLY A 56 10.08 -2.69 -3.37
C GLY A 56 9.25 -3.62 -4.26
N ASP A 57 9.67 -3.79 -5.52
CA ASP A 57 9.03 -4.68 -6.49
C ASP A 57 9.61 -6.11 -6.46
N LEU A 58 10.71 -6.33 -5.72
CA LEU A 58 11.37 -7.62 -5.62
C LEU A 58 10.72 -8.50 -4.54
N VAL A 59 10.73 -9.81 -4.79
CA VAL A 59 10.00 -10.77 -3.96
C VAL A 59 10.91 -11.34 -2.87
N VAL A 60 10.44 -11.27 -1.62
CA VAL A 60 11.05 -12.01 -0.50
C VAL A 60 10.60 -13.47 -0.59
N HIS A 61 11.59 -14.35 -0.73
CA HIS A 61 11.35 -15.78 -0.91
C HIS A 61 11.22 -16.54 0.40
N GLY A 62 11.85 -16.06 1.47
CA GLY A 62 11.86 -16.73 2.77
C GLY A 62 13.12 -16.39 3.56
N ILE A 63 13.50 -17.32 4.43
CA ILE A 63 14.63 -17.20 5.34
C ILE A 63 15.71 -18.21 4.95
N ALA A 64 16.98 -17.78 4.92
CA ALA A 64 18.09 -18.68 4.67
C ALA A 64 18.24 -19.70 5.82
N CYS A 65 18.13 -21.00 5.51
CA CYS A 65 18.22 -22.06 6.52
C CYS A 65 19.65 -22.21 7.08
N LYS A 66 20.66 -21.82 6.30
CA LYS A 66 22.08 -21.95 6.65
C LYS A 66 22.89 -20.82 6.03
N ARG A 67 24.08 -20.58 6.57
CA ARG A 67 25.05 -19.67 5.96
C ARG A 67 25.51 -20.22 4.61
N VAL A 68 25.49 -19.39 3.57
CA VAL A 68 26.05 -19.67 2.25
C VAL A 68 26.87 -18.47 1.81
N ASP A 69 28.14 -18.70 1.50
CA ASP A 69 29.10 -17.66 1.16
C ASP A 69 29.49 -17.76 -0.31
N ASN A 70 28.80 -17.00 -1.17
CA ASN A 70 29.11 -16.85 -2.59
C ASN A 70 29.84 -15.52 -2.86
N SER A 71 30.52 -14.94 -1.86
CA SER A 71 31.16 -13.62 -1.95
C SER A 71 32.28 -13.55 -3.00
N ALA A 72 32.90 -14.69 -3.32
CA ALA A 72 33.92 -14.81 -4.38
C ALA A 72 33.40 -15.53 -5.64
N GLY A 73 32.12 -15.92 -5.68
CA GLY A 73 31.56 -16.74 -6.76
C GLY A 73 30.74 -15.94 -7.77
N THR A 74 30.56 -16.54 -8.95
CA THR A 74 29.62 -16.06 -9.96
C THR A 74 28.18 -16.38 -9.55
N ALA A 75 27.20 -15.74 -10.21
CA ALA A 75 25.80 -15.99 -9.94
C ALA A 75 25.46 -17.48 -10.18
N GLY A 76 24.82 -18.10 -9.19
CA GLY A 76 24.44 -19.51 -9.21
C GLY A 76 25.56 -20.52 -8.95
N ALA A 77 26.79 -20.09 -8.63
CA ALA A 77 27.87 -21.01 -8.27
C ALA A 77 27.55 -21.82 -7.00
N LEU A 78 26.82 -21.21 -6.05
CA LEU A 78 26.27 -21.87 -4.87
C LEU A 78 24.75 -21.73 -4.83
N SER A 79 24.10 -22.56 -4.01
CA SER A 79 22.66 -22.48 -3.76
C SER A 79 22.37 -22.49 -2.26
N VAL A 80 21.32 -21.77 -1.88
CA VAL A 80 20.82 -21.67 -0.51
C VAL A 80 19.48 -22.37 -0.41
N ASP A 81 19.28 -23.11 0.70
CA ASP A 81 17.95 -23.61 1.04
C ASP A 81 17.21 -22.52 1.81
N VAL A 82 16.03 -22.16 1.33
CA VAL A 82 15.18 -21.09 1.86
C VAL A 82 13.92 -21.71 2.46
N GLU A 83 13.50 -21.22 3.63
CA GLU A 83 12.28 -21.65 4.31
C GLU A 83 11.27 -20.51 4.41
N ARG A 84 10.00 -20.82 4.11
CA ARG A 84 8.84 -19.97 4.38
C ARG A 84 8.19 -20.44 5.67
N THR A 85 8.17 -19.58 6.67
CA THR A 85 7.66 -19.89 8.01
C THR A 85 7.24 -18.60 8.71
N LEU A 86 6.56 -18.77 9.84
CA LEU A 86 6.44 -17.72 10.85
C LEU A 86 7.79 -17.53 11.55
N ALA A 87 8.32 -16.31 11.56
CA ALA A 87 9.60 -15.98 12.21
C ALA A 87 9.60 -14.56 12.78
N ASP A 88 10.48 -14.34 13.76
CA ASP A 88 10.61 -13.07 14.45
C ASP A 88 11.79 -12.23 13.93
N PHE A 89 11.56 -10.95 13.73
CA PHE A 89 12.56 -10.01 13.25
C PHE A 89 12.69 -8.79 14.15
N THR A 90 13.79 -8.07 13.99
CA THR A 90 14.03 -6.82 14.70
C THR A 90 13.01 -5.77 14.24
N ASN A 91 12.40 -5.06 15.18
CA ASN A 91 11.53 -3.95 14.85
C ASN A 91 12.38 -2.72 14.47
N GLY A 92 12.00 -2.04 13.40
CA GLY A 92 12.55 -0.73 13.06
C GLY A 92 12.23 0.32 14.13
N THR A 93 12.85 1.47 14.02
CA THR A 93 12.71 2.59 14.97
C THR A 93 12.07 3.81 14.30
N GLY A 94 11.62 4.77 15.12
CA GLY A 94 11.01 6.02 14.64
C GLY A 94 9.78 5.77 13.78
N THR A 95 9.73 6.38 12.60
CA THR A 95 8.61 6.24 11.63
C THR A 95 8.50 4.83 11.05
N ASN A 96 9.54 4.00 11.16
CA ASN A 96 9.53 2.61 10.71
C ASN A 96 8.89 1.66 11.72
N ALA A 97 8.79 2.05 12.99
CA ALA A 97 8.44 1.15 14.08
C ALA A 97 7.05 0.55 13.93
N ILE A 98 6.99 -0.78 13.88
CA ILE A 98 5.76 -1.57 13.84
C ILE A 98 5.12 -1.57 15.23
N THR A 99 3.83 -1.28 15.30
CA THR A 99 3.06 -1.18 16.54
C THR A 99 1.91 -2.18 16.56
N ILE A 100 1.25 -2.32 17.72
CA ILE A 100 0.08 -3.21 17.84
C ILE A 100 -1.02 -2.87 16.81
N ALA A 101 -1.12 -1.60 16.42
CA ALA A 101 -2.08 -1.15 15.41
C ALA A 101 -1.82 -1.76 14.03
N ASP A 102 -0.60 -2.22 13.75
CA ASP A 102 -0.15 -2.75 12.46
C ASP A 102 -0.28 -4.27 12.34
N VAL A 103 -0.64 -4.96 13.42
CA VAL A 103 -0.88 -6.41 13.39
C VAL A 103 -1.96 -6.73 12.36
N GLY A 104 -1.67 -7.71 11.49
CA GLY A 104 -2.51 -8.08 10.36
C GLY A 104 -2.25 -7.29 9.08
N ARG A 105 -1.35 -6.29 9.05
CA ARG A 105 -0.86 -5.62 7.83
C ARG A 105 0.43 -6.26 7.31
N MET A 106 0.92 -5.79 6.16
CA MET A 106 2.22 -6.19 5.61
C MET A 106 3.37 -5.48 6.32
N ALA A 107 4.48 -6.21 6.48
CA ALA A 107 5.78 -5.69 6.91
C ALA A 107 6.75 -5.65 5.72
N TYR A 108 7.65 -4.67 5.76
CA TYR A 108 8.62 -4.40 4.71
C TYR A 108 10.04 -4.50 5.25
N ALA A 109 11.01 -5.00 4.47
CA ALA A 109 12.39 -5.14 4.93
C ALA A 109 13.15 -3.81 4.82
N ILE A 110 13.74 -3.35 5.93
CA ILE A 110 14.79 -2.31 5.90
C ILE A 110 16.11 -2.98 5.53
N ASP A 111 16.39 -4.10 6.19
CA ASP A 111 17.54 -4.96 5.94
C ASP A 111 17.12 -6.42 6.16
N ASN A 112 18.09 -7.33 6.11
CA ASN A 112 17.85 -8.77 6.15
C ASN A 112 17.45 -9.32 7.53
N GLN A 113 17.30 -8.46 8.54
CA GLN A 113 16.92 -8.80 9.90
C GLN A 113 16.01 -7.75 10.59
N THR A 114 15.72 -6.62 9.94
CA THR A 114 14.97 -5.48 10.48
C THR A 114 13.79 -5.11 9.59
N LEU A 115 12.62 -4.92 10.21
CA LEU A 115 11.36 -4.64 9.51
C LEU A 115 10.84 -3.22 9.74
N SER A 116 10.10 -2.72 8.75
CA SER A 116 9.36 -1.46 8.77
C SER A 116 7.88 -1.70 8.51
N ARG A 117 7.05 -0.82 9.06
CA ARG A 117 5.61 -0.76 8.79
C ARG A 117 5.23 -0.17 7.42
N HIS A 118 6.18 0.43 6.69
CA HIS A 118 5.92 1.07 5.40
C HIS A 118 7.01 0.77 4.36
N ASN A 119 6.64 0.84 3.09
CA ASN A 119 7.48 0.44 1.96
C ASN A 119 8.59 1.43 1.57
N GLY A 120 8.82 2.49 2.35
CA GLY A 120 9.84 3.50 2.05
C GLY A 120 9.64 4.27 0.73
N GLY A 121 8.42 4.30 0.16
CA GLY A 121 8.21 4.85 -1.18
C GLY A 121 8.64 3.87 -2.29
N ASN A 122 8.42 2.58 -2.09
CA ASN A 122 8.81 1.47 -2.97
C ASN A 122 10.30 1.10 -2.97
N THR A 123 11.02 1.44 -1.90
CA THR A 123 12.42 1.02 -1.70
C THR A 123 12.54 -0.27 -0.88
N ARG A 124 11.51 -0.66 -0.15
CA ARG A 124 11.55 -1.79 0.79
C ARG A 124 10.69 -2.95 0.31
N PRO A 125 11.26 -4.16 0.09
CA PRO A 125 10.50 -5.30 -0.36
C PRO A 125 9.51 -5.76 0.72
N CYS A 126 8.34 -6.24 0.30
CA CYS A 126 7.35 -6.83 1.19
C CYS A 126 7.82 -8.21 1.67
N VAL A 127 7.87 -8.41 2.99
CA VAL A 127 8.31 -9.66 3.63
C VAL A 127 7.13 -10.59 3.87
N GLY A 128 6.03 -10.01 4.36
CA GLY A 128 4.79 -10.70 4.61
C GLY A 128 3.94 -10.06 5.71
N ARG A 129 2.89 -10.75 6.14
CA ARG A 129 1.89 -10.26 7.07
C ARG A 129 2.36 -10.40 8.51
N ILE A 130 2.19 -9.32 9.26
CA ILE A 130 2.47 -9.25 10.69
C ILE A 130 1.42 -10.09 11.43
N HIS A 131 1.90 -11.07 12.17
CA HIS A 131 1.07 -11.96 12.99
C HIS A 131 0.92 -11.42 14.41
N SER A 132 2.03 -11.06 15.05
CA SER A 132 2.06 -10.57 16.43
C SER A 132 3.35 -9.82 16.76
N ILE A 133 3.39 -9.16 17.92
CA ILE A 133 4.60 -8.61 18.52
C ILE A 133 4.91 -9.49 19.74
N THR A 134 6.13 -10.01 19.83
CA THR A 134 6.55 -10.83 20.97
C THR A 134 6.76 -9.97 22.20
N ASP A 135 6.80 -10.57 23.39
CA ASP A 135 7.07 -9.87 24.65
C ASP A 135 8.44 -9.15 24.65
N ALA A 136 9.38 -9.63 23.83
CA ALA A 136 10.69 -9.02 23.64
C ALA A 136 10.68 -7.86 22.61
N GLY A 137 9.52 -7.46 22.09
CA GLY A 137 9.37 -6.41 21.09
C GLY A 137 9.77 -6.82 19.66
N ARG A 138 9.91 -8.12 19.40
CA ARG A 138 10.24 -8.66 18.06
C ARG A 138 8.96 -8.80 17.24
N ILE A 139 9.07 -8.67 15.94
CA ILE A 139 7.91 -8.71 15.04
C ILE A 139 7.79 -10.09 14.42
N MET A 140 6.71 -10.78 14.74
CA MET A 140 6.40 -12.10 14.20
C MET A 140 5.70 -11.93 12.84
N VAL A 141 6.29 -12.47 11.78
CA VAL A 141 5.80 -12.32 10.41
C VAL A 141 5.68 -13.66 9.70
N GLU A 142 4.59 -13.84 8.97
CA GLU A 142 4.41 -14.97 8.06
C GLU A 142 5.20 -14.71 6.78
N VAL A 143 6.41 -15.29 6.68
CA VAL A 143 7.33 -14.96 5.58
C VAL A 143 6.97 -15.71 4.30
N GLY A 144 6.87 -14.98 3.20
CA GLY A 144 6.88 -15.55 1.84
C GLY A 144 5.64 -16.36 1.42
N SER A 145 4.59 -16.45 2.24
CA SER A 145 3.27 -17.01 1.88
C SER A 145 2.39 -16.04 1.09
N HIS A 146 2.87 -14.83 0.89
CA HIS A 146 2.17 -13.80 0.13
C HIS A 146 2.37 -14.16 -1.33
N ALA A 147 1.30 -14.60 -2.00
CA ALA A 147 1.26 -14.63 -3.46
C ALA A 147 1.94 -13.36 -3.92
N ALA A 148 3.06 -13.47 -4.66
CA ALA A 148 3.93 -12.37 -5.07
C ALA A 148 3.05 -11.14 -5.15
N GLY A 149 3.09 -10.33 -4.09
CA GLY A 149 2.14 -9.24 -3.94
C GLY A 149 2.30 -8.52 -5.25
N ALA A 150 1.22 -8.46 -6.06
CA ALA A 150 1.32 -7.72 -7.29
C ALA A 150 2.04 -6.41 -6.95
N PRO A 151 3.10 -6.09 -7.72
CA PRO A 151 4.12 -5.09 -7.38
C PRO A 151 3.44 -3.87 -6.78
N ALA A 152 4.01 -3.25 -5.73
CA ALA A 152 3.38 -2.20 -4.94
C ALA A 152 2.36 -1.39 -5.77
N GLY A 153 1.06 -1.70 -5.59
CA GLY A 153 0.05 -1.48 -6.63
C GLY A 153 -0.70 -2.73 -7.11
N SER A 154 -0.60 -3.88 -6.42
CA SER A 154 -1.66 -4.91 -6.53
C SER A 154 -3.01 -4.24 -6.31
N SER A 155 -3.96 -4.48 -7.19
CA SER A 155 -5.37 -4.09 -7.04
C SER A 155 -6.09 -4.63 -5.76
N SER A 156 -5.38 -5.29 -4.86
CA SER A 156 -5.85 -5.72 -3.53
C SER A 156 -5.45 -4.78 -2.39
N ASP A 157 -4.30 -4.08 -2.48
CA ASP A 157 -3.87 -3.11 -1.47
C ASP A 157 -4.36 -1.71 -1.89
N ARG A 158 -5.63 -1.44 -1.59
CA ARG A 158 -6.31 -0.17 -1.90
C ARG A 158 -5.88 1.00 -1.00
N ASP A 159 -4.92 0.74 -0.12
CA ASP A 159 -4.46 1.65 0.91
C ASP A 159 -2.98 1.96 0.64
N VAL A 160 -2.66 3.24 0.54
CA VAL A 160 -1.31 3.78 0.41
C VAL A 160 -0.87 4.31 1.77
N VAL A 161 0.39 4.03 2.15
CA VAL A 161 0.97 4.49 3.42
C VAL A 161 2.08 5.49 3.12
N LEU A 162 1.88 6.74 3.53
CA LEU A 162 2.82 7.86 3.35
C LEU A 162 2.95 8.64 4.66
N ALA A 163 3.91 9.55 4.80
CA ALA A 163 4.02 10.37 6.00
C ALA A 163 2.94 11.46 6.03
N ALA A 164 2.46 11.82 7.22
CA ALA A 164 1.55 12.94 7.39
C ALA A 164 2.32 14.27 7.41
N GLY A 165 1.98 15.20 6.52
CA GLY A 165 2.61 16.53 6.44
C GLY A 165 2.15 17.49 7.54
N ALA A 166 1.10 17.13 8.28
CA ALA A 166 0.57 17.87 9.43
C ALA A 166 -0.06 16.92 10.46
N ASP A 167 -0.50 17.45 11.60
CA ASP A 167 -1.29 16.68 12.55
C ASP A 167 -2.70 16.44 11.99
N LEU A 168 -3.01 15.18 11.68
CA LEU A 168 -4.28 14.73 11.14
C LEU A 168 -5.06 13.87 12.15
N SER A 169 -4.68 13.91 13.42
CA SER A 169 -5.30 13.09 14.48
C SER A 169 -6.80 13.34 14.65
N ALA A 170 -7.30 14.52 14.28
CA ALA A 170 -8.72 14.87 14.29
C ALA A 170 -9.43 14.70 12.93
N ALA A 171 -8.72 14.24 11.89
CA ALA A 171 -9.19 14.23 10.51
C ALA A 171 -9.38 12.82 9.93
N GLN A 172 -9.55 11.81 10.78
CA GLN A 172 -9.89 10.46 10.33
C GLN A 172 -11.15 10.51 9.44
N PHE A 173 -11.15 9.77 8.33
CA PHE A 173 -12.23 9.72 7.34
C PHE A 173 -12.52 11.03 6.61
N HIS A 174 -11.55 11.95 6.56
CA HIS A 174 -11.57 13.12 5.70
C HIS A 174 -10.80 12.86 4.40
N PHE A 175 -11.15 13.60 3.35
CA PHE A 175 -10.40 13.66 2.11
C PHE A 175 -9.05 14.31 2.32
N VAL A 176 -8.03 13.67 1.75
CA VAL A 176 -6.64 14.10 1.83
C VAL A 176 -6.02 14.17 0.44
N LYS A 177 -4.94 14.93 0.34
CA LYS A 177 -4.10 15.09 -0.85
C LYS A 177 -2.63 14.98 -0.48
N LEU A 178 -1.77 15.03 -1.49
CA LEU A 178 -0.33 15.19 -1.30
C LEU A 178 0.04 16.67 -1.35
N ASP A 179 0.97 17.08 -0.51
CA ASP A 179 1.64 18.37 -0.64
C ASP A 179 2.79 18.31 -1.68
N GLY A 180 3.52 19.42 -1.83
CA GLY A 180 4.66 19.50 -2.75
C GLY A 180 5.86 18.63 -2.37
N SER A 181 5.88 18.07 -1.15
CA SER A 181 6.90 17.15 -0.65
C SER A 181 6.49 15.68 -0.76
N GLY A 182 5.24 15.41 -1.14
CA GLY A 182 4.69 14.04 -1.22
C GLY A 182 4.11 13.54 0.10
N ASP A 183 3.94 14.43 1.09
CA ASP A 183 3.34 14.09 2.38
C ASP A 183 1.82 14.31 2.36
N VAL A 184 1.11 13.52 3.17
CA VAL A 184 -0.35 13.54 3.23
C VAL A 184 -0.83 14.74 4.05
N VAL A 185 -1.65 15.58 3.43
CA VAL A 185 -2.29 16.75 4.04
C VAL A 185 -3.78 16.78 3.72
N LEU A 186 -4.56 17.58 4.47
CA LEU A 186 -5.99 17.74 4.15
C LEU A 186 -6.20 18.45 2.82
N CYS A 187 -7.29 18.09 2.14
CA CYS A 187 -7.81 18.93 1.08
C CYS A 187 -8.15 20.32 1.64
N SER A 188 -7.59 21.35 1.01
CA SER A 188 -7.61 22.75 1.41
C SER A 188 -8.41 23.65 0.46
N ALA A 189 -8.95 23.11 -0.64
CA ALA A 189 -9.78 23.83 -1.60
C ALA A 189 -11.12 23.11 -1.82
N GLU A 190 -12.18 23.89 -2.00
CA GLU A 190 -13.49 23.32 -2.26
C GLU A 190 -13.57 22.65 -3.63
N GLY A 191 -14.00 21.39 -3.65
CA GLY A 191 -14.23 20.65 -4.88
C GLY A 191 -12.96 20.27 -5.64
N GLU A 192 -11.77 20.40 -5.04
CA GLU A 192 -10.52 19.90 -5.62
C GLU A 192 -10.49 18.37 -5.74
N GLU A 193 -9.55 17.83 -6.50
CA GLU A 193 -9.34 16.39 -6.63
C GLU A 193 -8.58 15.84 -5.40
N PRO A 194 -9.20 14.98 -4.58
CA PRO A 194 -8.50 14.33 -3.48
C PRO A 194 -7.76 13.08 -3.96
N LEU A 195 -6.66 12.73 -3.28
CA LEU A 195 -5.98 11.45 -3.48
C LEU A 195 -6.83 10.27 -2.98
N GLY A 196 -7.55 10.49 -1.89
CA GLY A 196 -8.26 9.43 -1.19
C GLY A 196 -8.79 9.86 0.17
N VAL A 197 -9.13 8.89 1.01
CA VAL A 197 -9.68 9.11 2.34
C VAL A 197 -8.81 8.48 3.42
N LEU A 198 -8.50 9.28 4.44
CA LEU A 198 -7.66 8.88 5.57
C LEU A 198 -8.35 7.81 6.44
N GLN A 199 -7.67 6.71 6.71
CA GLN A 199 -8.20 5.58 7.49
C GLN A 199 -7.81 5.64 8.97
N ASN A 200 -6.69 6.26 9.31
CA ASN A 200 -6.17 6.38 10.68
C ASN A 200 -6.18 7.84 11.17
N ALA A 201 -5.67 8.07 12.38
CA ALA A 201 -5.57 9.38 13.02
C ALA A 201 -4.08 9.69 13.33
N PRO A 202 -3.24 9.94 12.31
CA PRO A 202 -1.80 10.13 12.49
C PRO A 202 -1.49 11.54 13.02
N ALA A 203 -0.53 11.62 13.94
CA ALA A 203 0.13 12.88 14.28
C ALA A 203 1.05 13.35 13.13
N ALA A 204 1.59 14.56 13.23
CA ALA A 204 2.56 15.07 12.25
C ALA A 204 3.76 14.11 12.09
N ALA A 205 4.20 13.90 10.86
CA ALA A 205 5.23 12.95 10.44
C ALA A 205 4.95 11.46 10.77
N ALA A 206 3.80 11.13 11.36
CA ALA A 206 3.37 9.75 11.54
C ALA A 206 2.83 9.16 10.22
N PRO A 207 2.86 7.84 10.02
CA PRO A 207 2.35 7.22 8.81
C PRO A 207 0.83 7.40 8.68
N ALA A 208 0.42 8.08 7.63
CA ALA A 208 -0.96 8.24 7.18
C ALA A 208 -1.34 7.10 6.23
N ILE A 209 -2.45 6.42 6.53
CA ILE A 209 -3.01 5.35 5.71
C ILE A 209 -4.16 5.95 4.90
N VAL A 210 -3.99 6.03 3.58
CA VAL A 210 -4.95 6.65 2.67
C VAL A 210 -5.54 5.59 1.76
N ARG A 211 -6.87 5.43 1.81
CA ARG A 211 -7.59 4.59 0.84
C ARG A 211 -7.84 5.38 -0.42
N TYR A 212 -7.33 4.91 -1.56
CA TYR A 212 -7.53 5.57 -2.86
C TYR A 212 -8.66 4.93 -3.67
N GLU A 213 -9.06 3.68 -3.40
CA GLU A 213 -10.16 3.04 -4.12
C GLU A 213 -11.03 2.13 -3.26
N GLY A 214 -12.25 1.86 -3.71
CA GLY A 214 -13.21 0.98 -3.02
C GLY A 214 -14.03 1.67 -1.94
N VAL A 215 -14.49 0.91 -0.95
CA VAL A 215 -15.42 1.40 0.09
C VAL A 215 -14.65 1.91 1.31
N THR A 216 -15.05 3.08 1.81
CA THR A 216 -14.50 3.73 3.00
C THR A 216 -15.62 4.33 3.87
N GLN A 217 -15.28 4.76 5.08
CA GLN A 217 -16.07 5.76 5.81
C GLN A 217 -15.68 7.15 5.34
N LEU A 218 -16.64 8.08 5.34
CA LEU A 218 -16.43 9.45 4.91
C LEU A 218 -17.26 10.40 5.78
N VAL A 219 -16.59 11.43 6.33
CA VAL A 219 -17.22 12.45 7.19
C VAL A 219 -17.79 13.59 6.34
N GLY A 220 -19.06 13.94 6.54
CA GLY A 220 -19.71 15.04 5.82
C GLY A 220 -19.68 16.37 6.56
N SER A 221 -19.81 17.46 5.80
CA SER A 221 -19.96 18.83 6.31
C SER A 221 -21.40 19.23 6.59
N ALA A 222 -22.36 18.47 6.06
CA ALA A 222 -23.80 18.70 6.17
C ALA A 222 -24.57 17.39 5.98
N ALA A 223 -25.91 17.43 6.07
CA ALA A 223 -26.74 16.29 5.74
C ALA A 223 -26.67 15.98 4.24
N LEU A 224 -26.40 14.71 3.88
CA LEU A 224 -26.26 14.25 2.50
C LEU A 224 -26.97 12.90 2.33
N ALA A 225 -27.73 12.76 1.25
CA ALA A 225 -28.54 11.57 0.97
C ALA A 225 -27.70 10.37 0.47
N VAL A 226 -28.22 9.16 0.64
CA VAL A 226 -27.69 7.95 -0.01
C VAL A 226 -27.67 8.15 -1.52
N GLY A 227 -26.62 7.69 -2.20
CA GLY A 227 -26.45 7.81 -3.64
C GLY A 227 -25.98 9.18 -4.12
N ALA A 228 -25.87 10.17 -3.22
CA ALA A 228 -25.34 11.48 -3.58
C ALA A 228 -23.87 11.36 -4.03
N ARG A 229 -23.53 12.03 -5.14
CA ARG A 229 -22.14 12.27 -5.55
C ARG A 229 -21.58 13.39 -4.67
N VAL A 230 -20.41 13.15 -4.09
CA VAL A 230 -19.80 14.08 -3.13
C VAL A 230 -18.43 14.53 -3.58
N ALA A 231 -18.10 15.76 -3.22
CA ALA A 231 -16.81 16.41 -3.41
C ALA A 231 -16.23 16.82 -2.05
N THR A 232 -14.96 17.25 -2.03
CA THR A 232 -14.33 17.74 -0.81
C THR A 232 -14.69 19.21 -0.52
N THR A 233 -14.65 19.58 0.75
CA THR A 233 -14.62 20.95 1.26
C THR A 233 -13.17 21.39 1.48
N ASN A 234 -12.96 22.66 1.85
CA ASN A 234 -11.66 23.18 2.27
C ASN A 234 -11.14 22.61 3.61
N ALA A 235 -11.92 21.74 4.26
CA ALA A 235 -11.55 21.03 5.49
C ALA A 235 -11.47 19.51 5.27
N GLY A 236 -11.48 19.03 4.02
CA GLY A 236 -11.48 17.59 3.72
C GLY A 236 -12.80 16.87 4.00
N ARG A 237 -13.87 17.55 4.39
CA ARG A 237 -15.20 16.93 4.60
C ARG A 237 -15.97 16.78 3.31
N ALA A 238 -16.86 15.80 3.24
CA ALA A 238 -17.73 15.60 2.10
C ALA A 238 -18.85 16.65 2.03
N LYS A 239 -19.01 17.25 0.86
CA LYS A 239 -20.17 18.08 0.46
C LYS A 239 -20.82 17.51 -0.80
N ALA A 240 -22.03 17.95 -1.13
CA ALA A 240 -22.62 17.66 -2.43
C ALA A 240 -21.72 18.17 -3.56
N ALA A 241 -21.50 17.34 -4.59
CA ALA A 241 -20.72 17.75 -5.75
C ALA A 241 -21.46 18.83 -6.56
N VAL A 242 -20.75 19.88 -6.98
CA VAL A 242 -21.29 20.91 -7.87
C VAL A 242 -21.26 20.40 -9.31
N THR A 243 -22.40 20.48 -9.99
CA THR A 243 -22.52 20.08 -11.40
C THR A 243 -21.78 21.04 -12.33
N GLY A 244 -21.10 20.46 -13.31
CA GLY A 244 -20.37 21.08 -14.41
C GLY A 244 -21.27 21.85 -15.37
N ARG A 245 -20.95 23.13 -15.57
CA ARG A 245 -21.40 23.93 -16.73
C ARG A 245 -20.28 24.86 -17.20
N THR A 246 -20.25 25.18 -18.49
CA THR A 246 -19.50 26.33 -19.00
C THR A 246 -20.44 27.53 -19.03
N ASP A 247 -20.02 28.67 -18.51
CA ASP A 247 -20.77 29.90 -18.66
C ASP A 247 -20.47 30.48 -20.05
N THR A 248 -21.46 30.47 -20.93
CA THR A 248 -21.34 31.01 -22.30
C THR A 248 -22.07 32.35 -22.44
N SER A 249 -22.45 32.97 -21.32
CA SER A 249 -23.26 34.19 -21.28
C SER A 249 -22.45 35.48 -21.20
N ASP A 250 -21.12 35.39 -21.03
CA ASP A 250 -20.19 36.51 -21.13
C ASP A 250 -19.48 36.54 -22.50
N ALA A 251 -18.86 37.68 -22.80
CA ALA A 251 -18.29 37.95 -24.11
C ALA A 251 -16.94 37.23 -24.30
N GLY A 252 -16.98 35.96 -24.69
CA GLY A 252 -15.89 35.31 -25.42
C GLY A 252 -15.61 33.85 -25.04
N ALA A 253 -16.09 32.94 -25.89
CA ALA A 253 -15.95 31.47 -25.79
C ALA A 253 -14.53 30.90 -25.64
N ALA A 254 -13.49 31.75 -25.66
CA ALA A 254 -12.10 31.34 -25.47
C ALA A 254 -11.68 31.23 -24.00
N ASN A 255 -12.47 31.75 -23.05
CA ASN A 255 -12.14 31.78 -21.61
C ASN A 255 -13.23 31.14 -20.70
N ASP A 256 -14.20 30.43 -21.26
CA ASP A 256 -15.32 29.85 -20.52
C ASP A 256 -14.87 28.62 -19.72
N ALA A 257 -14.38 28.85 -18.49
CA ALA A 257 -13.94 27.76 -17.63
C ALA A 257 -15.10 26.82 -17.25
N LEU A 258 -14.81 25.53 -17.13
CA LEU A 258 -15.75 24.55 -16.59
C LEU A 258 -15.97 24.82 -15.09
N LEU A 259 -17.17 25.29 -14.75
CA LEU A 259 -17.60 25.48 -13.37
C LEU A 259 -18.19 24.18 -12.84
N GLY A 260 -17.49 23.50 -11.94
CA GLY A 260 -17.95 22.26 -11.29
C GLY A 260 -16.98 21.79 -10.22
N SER A 261 -17.38 20.78 -9.44
CA SER A 261 -16.49 20.11 -8.49
C SER A 261 -16.06 18.75 -9.01
N HIS A 262 -14.86 18.31 -8.62
CA HIS A 262 -14.43 16.93 -8.77
C HIS A 262 -15.28 16.05 -7.85
N ALA A 263 -16.06 15.13 -8.42
CA ALA A 263 -16.83 14.18 -7.64
C ALA A 263 -15.94 13.00 -7.25
N ALA A 264 -15.62 12.90 -5.97
CA ALA A 264 -14.64 11.96 -5.43
C ALA A 264 -15.26 10.65 -4.92
N ALA A 265 -16.55 10.66 -4.55
CA ALA A 265 -17.22 9.48 -4.02
C ALA A 265 -18.74 9.49 -4.27
N ILE A 266 -19.36 8.32 -4.10
CA ILE A 266 -20.82 8.13 -4.03
C ILE A 266 -21.15 7.60 -2.63
N LEU A 267 -22.10 8.24 -1.95
CA LEU A 267 -22.53 7.79 -0.62
C LEU A 267 -23.31 6.47 -0.71
N LEU A 268 -22.93 5.49 0.10
CA LEU A 268 -23.62 4.22 0.29
C LEU A 268 -24.52 4.23 1.54
N GLY A 269 -24.35 5.22 2.42
CA GLY A 269 -25.20 5.51 3.57
C GLY A 269 -25.45 7.02 3.68
N ALA A 270 -26.57 7.41 4.29
CA ALA A 270 -26.88 8.81 4.51
C ALA A 270 -25.94 9.41 5.56
N ILE A 271 -25.51 10.65 5.33
CA ILE A 271 -24.85 11.46 6.34
C ILE A 271 -25.93 12.32 6.98
N SER A 272 -26.15 12.18 8.28
CA SER A 272 -27.24 12.87 8.99
C SER A 272 -26.90 14.29 9.42
N GLY A 273 -25.63 14.71 9.32
CA GLY A 273 -25.21 16.04 9.72
C GLY A 273 -23.69 16.24 9.67
N ASN A 274 -23.26 17.45 10.04
CA ASN A 274 -21.84 17.80 10.07
C ASN A 274 -21.05 16.93 11.06
N GLY A 275 -19.89 16.41 10.64
CA GLY A 275 -19.04 15.56 11.47
C GLY A 275 -19.49 14.10 11.56
N VAL A 276 -20.61 13.73 10.92
CA VAL A 276 -21.10 12.35 10.89
C VAL A 276 -20.44 11.59 9.74
N ALA A 277 -19.93 10.40 10.03
CA ALA A 277 -19.36 9.50 9.03
C ALA A 277 -20.43 8.55 8.46
N ALA A 278 -20.37 8.30 7.16
CA ALA A 278 -21.14 7.25 6.51
C ALA A 278 -20.27 6.48 5.50
N LYS A 279 -20.73 5.29 5.11
CA LYS A 279 -20.07 4.51 4.06
C LYS A 279 -20.16 5.24 2.72
N ALA A 280 -19.05 5.28 1.99
CA ALA A 280 -18.96 5.83 0.65
C ALA A 280 -18.11 4.92 -0.24
N LEU A 281 -18.47 4.84 -1.52
CA LEU A 281 -17.66 4.23 -2.57
C LEU A 281 -16.80 5.32 -3.20
N LEU A 282 -15.48 5.21 -3.08
CA LEU A 282 -14.54 6.08 -3.78
C LEU A 282 -14.64 5.80 -5.28
N ARG A 283 -14.93 6.86 -6.02
CA ARG A 283 -14.98 6.91 -7.47
C ARG A 283 -14.56 8.30 -7.88
N PHE A 284 -13.28 8.49 -8.18
CA PHE A 284 -12.82 9.74 -8.76
C PHE A 284 -13.42 9.88 -10.15
N SER A 285 -14.23 10.90 -10.28
CA SER A 285 -14.84 11.33 -11.50
C SER A 285 -14.62 12.82 -11.58
N GLY A 286 -14.34 13.34 -12.77
CA GLY A 286 -14.20 14.77 -12.99
C GLY A 286 -15.51 15.53 -12.69
N SER A 287 -15.73 16.63 -13.38
CA SER A 287 -16.97 17.39 -13.20
C SER A 287 -18.20 16.53 -13.44
N VAL A 288 -19.21 16.70 -12.60
CA VAL A 288 -20.50 16.02 -12.75
C VAL A 288 -21.26 16.71 -13.89
N PRO A 289 -21.61 16.06 -15.01
CA PRO A 289 -22.40 16.73 -16.04
C PRO A 289 -23.75 17.20 -15.46
N GLN A 290 -24.20 18.40 -15.85
CA GLN A 290 -25.57 18.84 -15.61
C GLN A 290 -26.57 17.99 -16.41
N THR A 291 -27.87 18.09 -16.09
CA THR A 291 -28.94 17.37 -16.80
C THR A 291 -28.80 17.55 -18.31
N ALA A 292 -28.82 16.43 -19.05
CA ALA A 292 -28.84 16.47 -20.50
C ALA A 292 -30.11 17.19 -20.96
N SER A 293 -29.94 18.31 -21.65
CA SER A 293 -31.01 19.02 -22.36
C SER A 293 -31.44 18.25 -23.60
#